data_AF-A0AAV7YUT5-F1
#
_entry.id   AF-A0AAV7YUT5-F1
#
_cell.length_a   1.000
_cell.length_b   1.000
_cell.length_c   1.000
_cell.angle_alpha   90.00
_cell.angle_beta   90.00
_cell.angle_gamma   90.00
#
_symmetry.space_group_name_H-M   'P 1'
#
loop_
_entity.id
_entity.type
_entity.pdbx_description
1 polymer ?
#
loop_
_entity_poly.entity_id
_entity_poly.type
_entity_poly.pdbx_seq_one_letter_code
_entity_poly.pdbx_strand_id
1 'polypeptide(L)'
;MQNKNSIKIIVDEFVRKVRRAEITDSYQCAVQTWKILKLIVAEFNEEDLFKETKYFGKMLINANPLEMSIGNMVRRLLFIINKESGQGSKENKNEEKQEEKSSKQETIQKPNKTKISKEKTHNFPYISPPLRTRSHSKSLSDFLLLTEKKKKPSALNITLLTEPKKKNIKNEIQKSMIDVEEELKFTYDAISEQGIDLIHANEIILTFGYSKIALELFQEVYKTRKFEVVVAESSPNYSGYKMAVALSKLKIPTTLINDSAIFSIMSKVNSVIVGTRFVMANGGLIADIGLHNLAIAANVHSLPFIVLFGNYQLSPFFPYDQDTFNIMRSPDEIFDQSEMTNLSEKVHTINPQFDYVPPNLITLFINNENGQQPSYIYRISQNQYSTKDFVEKD
;
A
#
# COMPACT_ATOMS: atom_id res chain seq x y z
N MET A 1 27.26 19.99 -4.90
CA MET A 1 27.87 18.63 -4.89
C MET A 1 28.12 18.10 -3.48
N GLN A 2 28.63 18.89 -2.53
CA GLN A 2 28.87 18.43 -1.15
C GLN A 2 27.58 17.95 -0.43
N ASN A 3 26.49 18.72 -0.52
CA ASN A 3 25.21 18.41 0.14
C ASN A 3 24.57 17.08 -0.34
N LYS A 4 24.58 16.85 -1.66
CA LYS A 4 24.08 15.59 -2.26
C LYS A 4 24.84 14.36 -1.76
N ASN A 5 26.15 14.48 -1.49
CA ASN A 5 26.94 13.39 -0.94
C ASN A 5 26.60 13.12 0.53
N SER A 6 26.34 14.16 1.32
CA SER A 6 25.91 14.02 2.72
C SER A 6 24.58 13.27 2.83
N ILE A 7 23.56 13.66 2.03
CA ILE A 7 22.28 12.93 1.99
C ILE A 7 22.49 11.49 1.55
N LYS A 8 23.33 11.26 0.53
CA LYS A 8 23.59 9.91 0.03
C LYS A 8 24.14 8.98 1.11
N ILE A 9 25.04 9.47 1.97
CA ILE A 9 25.57 8.68 3.10
C ILE A 9 24.45 8.26 4.05
N ILE A 10 23.52 9.18 4.37
CA ILE A 10 22.37 8.90 5.25
C ILE A 10 21.43 7.87 4.60
N VAL A 11 21.16 8.02 3.30
CA VAL A 11 20.34 7.08 2.53
C VAL A 11 20.99 5.71 2.51
N ASP A 12 22.28 5.62 2.22
CA ASP A 12 23.02 4.35 2.18
C ASP A 12 23.05 3.67 3.56
N GLU A 13 23.16 4.44 4.65
CA GLU A 13 23.05 3.91 6.01
C GLU A 13 21.66 3.31 6.26
N PHE A 14 20.59 4.01 5.89
CA PHE A 14 19.23 3.51 6.04
C PHE A 14 18.98 2.27 5.17
N VAL A 15 19.43 2.28 3.91
CA VAL A 15 19.35 1.13 2.99
C VAL A 15 20.06 -0.09 3.61
N ARG A 16 21.22 0.10 4.24
CA ARG A 16 21.94 -0.97 4.94
C ARG A 16 21.12 -1.53 6.11
N LYS A 17 20.48 -0.68 6.92
CA LYS A 17 19.63 -1.09 8.04
C LYS A 17 18.42 -1.91 7.57
N VAL A 18 17.74 -1.45 6.52
CA VAL A 18 16.59 -2.15 5.93
C VAL A 18 17.00 -3.51 5.34
N ARG A 19 18.10 -3.57 4.59
CA ARG A 19 18.59 -4.84 4.00
C ARG A 19 19.03 -5.87 5.02
N ARG A 20 19.52 -5.43 6.19
CA ARG A 20 19.89 -6.32 7.31
C ARG A 20 18.70 -6.70 8.19
N ALA A 21 17.48 -6.27 7.84
CA ALA A 21 16.29 -6.45 8.66
C ALA A 21 16.45 -5.92 10.10
N GLU A 22 17.26 -4.88 10.30
CA GLU A 22 17.38 -4.19 11.61
C GLU A 22 16.09 -3.41 11.94
N ILE A 23 15.38 -2.96 10.89
CA ILE A 23 14.09 -2.27 10.99
C ILE A 23 13.06 -3.11 10.23
N THR A 24 12.16 -3.76 10.96
CA THR A 24 11.11 -4.64 10.40
C THR A 24 9.71 -4.04 10.51
N ASP A 25 9.53 -3.07 11.42
CA ASP A 25 8.24 -2.41 11.64
C ASP A 25 7.93 -1.41 10.53
N SER A 26 6.77 -1.55 9.90
CA SER A 26 6.33 -0.72 8.78
C SER A 26 6.18 0.75 9.18
N TYR A 27 5.76 1.01 10.43
CA TYR A 27 5.67 2.36 10.97
C TYR A 27 7.05 3.02 11.10
N GLN A 28 8.04 2.29 11.65
CA GLN A 28 9.41 2.82 11.76
C GLN A 28 10.04 3.05 10.38
N CYS A 29 9.81 2.17 9.42
CA CYS A 29 10.23 2.37 8.02
C CYS A 29 9.62 3.65 7.44
N ALA A 30 8.32 3.88 7.62
CA ALA A 30 7.64 5.10 7.15
C ALA A 30 8.21 6.37 7.81
N VAL A 31 8.36 6.38 9.13
CA VAL A 31 8.87 7.53 9.89
C VAL A 31 10.31 7.88 9.50
N GLN A 32 11.19 6.89 9.39
CA GLN A 32 12.59 7.13 9.01
C GLN A 32 12.70 7.58 7.54
N THR A 33 11.92 6.98 6.65
CA THR A 33 11.84 7.42 5.25
C THR A 33 11.39 8.88 5.18
N TRP A 34 10.35 9.26 5.94
CA TRP A 34 9.86 10.64 5.96
C TRP A 34 10.89 11.65 6.47
N LYS A 35 11.68 11.28 7.48
CA LYS A 35 12.80 12.11 7.97
C LYS A 35 13.84 12.36 6.88
N ILE A 36 14.22 11.32 6.14
CA ILE A 36 15.17 11.44 5.01
C ILE A 36 14.59 12.35 3.92
N LEU A 37 13.32 12.15 3.57
CA LEU A 37 12.64 12.96 2.58
C LEU A 37 12.57 14.44 2.98
N LYS A 38 12.38 14.75 4.27
CA LYS A 38 12.41 16.12 4.80
C LYS A 38 13.77 16.79 4.61
N LEU A 39 14.86 16.05 4.79
CA LEU A 39 16.22 16.54 4.53
C LEU A 39 16.42 16.86 3.04
N ILE A 40 15.91 16.01 2.14
CA ILE A 40 15.95 16.24 0.69
C ILE A 40 15.20 17.54 0.33
N VAL A 41 13.97 17.74 0.82
CA VAL A 41 13.21 18.97 0.54
C VAL A 41 13.90 20.22 1.10
N ALA A 42 14.57 20.10 2.25
CA ALA A 42 15.32 21.22 2.82
C ALA A 42 16.52 21.63 1.94
N GLU A 43 17.30 20.67 1.46
CA GLU A 43 18.57 20.93 0.75
C GLU A 43 18.42 21.30 -0.73
N PHE A 44 17.45 20.74 -1.45
CA PHE A 44 17.32 20.95 -2.90
C PHE A 44 16.43 22.15 -3.28
N ASN A 45 16.69 22.68 -4.49
CA ASN A 45 15.90 23.75 -5.10
C ASN A 45 14.66 23.18 -5.82
N GLU A 46 13.64 24.03 -6.06
CA GLU A 46 12.35 23.60 -6.63
C GLU A 46 12.47 22.89 -7.99
N GLU A 47 13.38 23.35 -8.87
CA GLU A 47 13.56 22.79 -10.22
C GLU A 47 14.16 21.36 -10.22
N ASP A 48 15.07 21.09 -9.29
CA ASP A 48 15.75 19.80 -9.17
C ASP A 48 15.04 18.85 -8.20
N LEU A 49 14.16 19.38 -7.33
CA LEU A 49 13.53 18.65 -6.24
C LEU A 49 12.82 17.37 -6.71
N PHE A 50 12.06 17.46 -7.81
CA PHE A 50 11.33 16.30 -8.33
C PHE A 50 12.28 15.18 -8.80
N LYS A 51 13.34 15.55 -9.54
CA LYS A 51 14.33 14.60 -10.07
C LYS A 51 15.12 13.94 -8.94
N GLU A 52 15.57 14.73 -7.98
CA GLU A 52 16.36 14.24 -6.84
C GLU A 52 15.50 13.38 -5.90
N THR A 53 14.25 13.76 -5.64
CA THR A 53 13.31 12.95 -4.86
C THR A 53 13.05 11.60 -5.53
N LYS A 54 12.89 11.58 -6.86
CA LYS A 54 12.75 10.33 -7.63
C LYS A 54 14.03 9.48 -7.60
N TYR A 55 15.20 10.11 -7.68
CA TYR A 55 16.50 9.43 -7.63
C TYR A 55 16.73 8.73 -6.29
N PHE A 56 16.62 9.47 -5.17
CA PHE A 56 16.76 8.90 -3.83
C PHE A 56 15.61 7.94 -3.51
N GLY A 57 14.39 8.24 -3.96
CA GLY A 57 13.23 7.38 -3.85
C GLY A 57 13.45 6.00 -4.47
N LYS A 58 14.01 5.94 -5.69
CA LYS A 58 14.41 4.66 -6.34
C LYS A 58 15.42 3.90 -5.49
N MET A 59 16.44 4.57 -4.94
CA MET A 59 17.42 3.93 -4.07
C MET A 59 16.80 3.32 -2.81
N LEU A 60 15.88 4.06 -2.16
CA LEU A 60 15.18 3.61 -0.96
C LEU A 60 14.26 2.41 -1.24
N ILE A 61 13.49 2.45 -2.33
CA ILE A 61 12.58 1.36 -2.73
C ILE A 61 13.38 0.09 -3.10
N ASN A 62 14.54 0.25 -3.74
CA ASN A 62 15.43 -0.88 -4.09
C ASN A 62 16.17 -1.48 -2.87
N ALA A 63 16.01 -0.92 -1.66
CA ALA A 63 16.51 -1.53 -0.44
C ALA A 63 15.73 -2.80 -0.12
N ASN A 64 14.40 -2.71 -0.12
CA ASN A 64 13.48 -3.81 0.04
C ASN A 64 12.17 -3.49 -0.72
N PRO A 65 11.93 -4.08 -1.90
CA PRO A 65 10.77 -3.75 -2.72
C PRO A 65 9.44 -4.23 -2.12
N LEU A 66 9.49 -5.17 -1.18
CA LEU A 66 8.30 -5.73 -0.53
C LEU A 66 7.86 -4.88 0.67
N GLU A 67 8.76 -4.04 1.19
CA GLU A 67 8.41 -3.04 2.19
C GLU A 67 7.78 -1.82 1.51
N MET A 68 6.48 -1.91 1.24
CA MET A 68 5.75 -0.89 0.49
C MET A 68 5.65 0.45 1.22
N SER A 69 5.73 0.47 2.56
CA SER A 69 5.65 1.71 3.37
C SER A 69 6.66 2.77 2.90
N ILE A 70 7.89 2.36 2.59
CA ILE A 70 8.96 3.23 2.09
C ILE A 70 8.53 3.86 0.75
N GLY A 71 8.08 3.03 -0.19
CA GLY A 71 7.62 3.49 -1.49
C GLY A 71 6.37 4.37 -1.42
N ASN A 72 5.45 4.07 -0.50
CA ASN A 72 4.23 4.84 -0.26
C ASN A 72 4.58 6.25 0.20
N MET A 73 5.48 6.41 1.17
CA MET A 73 5.92 7.72 1.64
C MET A 73 6.61 8.54 0.52
N VAL A 74 7.45 7.89 -0.29
CA VAL A 74 8.09 8.54 -1.45
C VAL A 74 7.04 9.03 -2.46
N ARG A 75 6.08 8.18 -2.82
CA ARG A 75 5.01 8.53 -3.77
C ARG A 75 4.12 9.65 -3.24
N ARG A 76 3.83 9.62 -1.95
CA ARG A 76 3.04 10.67 -1.29
C ARG A 76 3.74 12.03 -1.37
N LEU A 77 5.06 12.07 -1.16
CA LEU A 77 5.82 13.31 -1.34
C LEU A 77 5.84 13.77 -2.80
N LEU A 78 6.06 12.86 -3.76
CA LEU A 78 6.02 13.20 -5.19
C LEU A 78 4.66 13.78 -5.59
N PHE A 79 3.57 13.21 -5.06
CA PHE A 79 2.22 13.72 -5.26
C PHE A 79 2.05 15.14 -4.70
N ILE A 80 2.54 15.40 -3.49
CA ILE A 80 2.52 16.75 -2.88
C ILE A 80 3.30 17.74 -3.75
N ILE A 81 4.52 17.39 -4.17
CA ILE A 81 5.36 18.25 -5.03
C ILE A 81 4.61 18.57 -6.34
N ASN A 82 4.04 17.56 -7.00
CA ASN A 82 3.31 17.71 -8.26
C ASN A 82 2.03 18.56 -8.12
N LYS A 83 1.36 18.45 -6.98
CA LYS A 83 0.14 19.20 -6.65
C LYS A 83 0.46 20.69 -6.47
N GLU A 84 1.47 21.00 -5.67
CA GLU A 84 1.85 22.39 -5.35
C GLU A 84 2.61 23.09 -6.50
N SER A 85 3.40 22.36 -7.30
CA SER A 85 4.09 22.92 -8.47
C SER A 85 3.16 23.26 -9.64
N GLY A 86 1.89 22.82 -9.59
CA GLY A 86 0.92 22.98 -10.67
C GLY A 86 1.25 22.19 -11.94
N GLN A 87 2.29 21.34 -11.93
CA GLN A 87 2.64 20.47 -13.06
C GLN A 87 1.58 19.41 -13.35
N GLY A 88 0.75 19.04 -12.37
CA GLY A 88 -0.42 18.19 -12.57
C GLY A 88 -1.41 18.70 -13.63
N SER A 89 -1.35 19.98 -14.00
CA SER A 89 -2.18 20.58 -15.07
C SER A 89 -1.43 20.92 -16.36
N LYS A 90 -0.09 20.97 -16.36
CA LYS A 90 0.72 21.50 -17.48
C LYS A 90 1.47 20.44 -18.29
N GLU A 91 1.89 19.33 -17.69
CA GLU A 91 2.74 18.35 -18.40
C GLU A 91 1.96 17.41 -19.35
N ASN A 92 0.64 17.28 -19.19
CA ASN A 92 -0.21 16.61 -20.18
C ASN A 92 -0.21 17.29 -21.57
N LYS A 93 0.28 18.53 -21.70
CA LYS A 93 0.33 19.25 -22.99
C LYS A 93 1.59 19.02 -23.81
N ASN A 94 2.67 18.50 -23.21
CA ASN A 94 3.97 18.42 -23.88
C ASN A 94 4.24 17.03 -24.50
N GLU A 95 3.72 15.95 -23.94
CA GLU A 95 3.94 14.60 -24.46
C GLU A 95 3.02 14.23 -25.65
N GLU A 96 1.88 14.90 -25.83
CA GLU A 96 1.04 14.78 -27.05
C GLU A 96 1.81 15.12 -28.34
N LYS A 97 2.91 15.89 -28.26
CA LYS A 97 3.73 16.24 -29.43
C LYS A 97 4.74 15.16 -29.83
N GLN A 98 5.04 14.20 -28.97
CA GLN A 98 5.99 13.11 -29.28
C GLN A 98 5.27 11.88 -29.84
N GLU A 99 4.06 11.54 -29.37
CA GLU A 99 3.26 10.42 -29.91
C GLU A 99 2.65 10.72 -31.31
N GLU A 100 2.55 11.99 -31.74
CA GLU A 100 2.06 12.35 -33.10
C GLU A 100 3.05 12.05 -34.24
N LYS A 101 4.33 11.76 -33.95
CA LYS A 101 5.34 11.47 -34.98
C LYS A 101 5.45 10.00 -35.34
N SER A 102 5.06 9.08 -34.46
CA SER A 102 5.15 7.63 -34.68
C SER A 102 3.95 7.03 -35.42
N SER A 103 2.84 7.78 -35.59
CA SER A 103 1.58 7.27 -36.14
C SER A 103 1.30 7.64 -37.61
N LYS A 104 2.26 8.22 -38.35
CA LYS A 104 2.07 8.65 -39.75
C LYS A 104 2.61 7.71 -40.83
N GLN A 105 3.02 6.49 -40.49
CA GLN A 105 3.43 5.49 -41.49
C GLN A 105 2.64 4.20 -41.31
N GLU A 106 1.43 4.13 -41.86
CA GLU A 106 0.88 2.86 -42.32
C GLU A 106 -0.30 3.13 -43.27
N THR A 107 0.00 3.06 -44.57
CA THR A 107 -0.95 3.20 -45.67
C THR A 107 -1.70 1.89 -45.91
N ILE A 108 -3.00 2.03 -46.10
CA ILE A 108 -4.02 0.99 -46.34
C ILE A 108 -3.70 0.17 -47.61
N GLN A 109 -3.61 -1.16 -47.51
CA GLN A 109 -3.73 -2.10 -48.63
C GLN A 109 -4.96 -3.01 -48.46
N LYS A 110 -5.74 -3.15 -49.54
CA LYS A 110 -6.96 -3.98 -49.65
C LYS A 110 -6.63 -5.49 -49.75
N PRO A 111 -7.55 -6.40 -49.37
CA PRO A 111 -7.24 -7.82 -49.28
C PRO A 111 -7.40 -8.54 -50.62
N ASN A 112 -6.41 -9.33 -51.02
CA ASN A 112 -6.53 -10.34 -52.07
C ASN A 112 -6.56 -11.74 -51.47
N LYS A 113 -7.48 -12.56 -51.97
CA LYS A 113 -7.66 -13.99 -51.65
C LYS A 113 -6.48 -14.81 -52.17
N THR A 114 -5.93 -15.73 -51.36
CA THR A 114 -5.65 -17.14 -51.76
C THR A 114 -5.10 -18.04 -50.64
N LYS A 115 -5.71 -19.24 -50.60
CA LYS A 115 -5.21 -20.60 -50.27
C LYS A 115 -4.74 -20.97 -48.84
N ILE A 116 -5.44 -22.00 -48.38
CA ILE A 116 -5.27 -22.80 -47.15
C ILE A 116 -4.12 -23.79 -47.33
N SER A 117 -3.26 -23.90 -46.32
CA SER A 117 -2.48 -25.11 -46.01
C SER A 117 -2.60 -25.42 -44.51
N LYS A 118 -2.76 -26.71 -44.21
CA LYS A 118 -2.99 -27.30 -42.88
C LYS A 118 -1.66 -27.45 -42.13
N GLU A 119 -1.62 -27.09 -40.84
CA GLU A 119 -1.28 -27.96 -39.69
C GLU A 119 -0.90 -27.18 -38.41
N LYS A 120 -1.34 -27.76 -37.28
CA LYS A 120 -0.82 -27.71 -35.88
C LYS A 120 -1.34 -26.62 -34.92
N THR A 121 -2.11 -27.15 -33.95
CA THR A 121 -2.17 -26.83 -32.51
C THR A 121 -2.39 -25.38 -32.11
N HIS A 122 -3.60 -25.11 -31.60
CA HIS A 122 -3.99 -23.89 -30.91
C HIS A 122 -3.06 -23.57 -29.73
N ASN A 123 -2.18 -22.59 -29.91
CA ASN A 123 -1.70 -21.74 -28.83
C ASN A 123 -1.94 -20.30 -29.29
N PHE A 124 -3.04 -19.70 -28.82
CA PHE A 124 -3.19 -18.25 -28.91
C PHE A 124 -2.18 -17.64 -27.92
N PRO A 125 -1.20 -16.84 -28.37
CA PRO A 125 -0.45 -16.03 -27.42
C PRO A 125 -1.42 -14.97 -26.92
N TYR A 126 -1.86 -15.09 -25.66
CA TYR A 126 -2.44 -13.97 -24.92
C TYR A 126 -1.33 -12.95 -24.72
N ILE A 127 -1.07 -12.13 -25.74
CA ILE A 127 -0.37 -10.87 -25.57
C ILE A 127 -1.41 -9.91 -25.03
N SER A 128 -1.50 -9.84 -23.70
CA SER A 128 -2.25 -8.78 -23.03
C SER A 128 -1.70 -7.44 -23.51
N PRO A 129 -2.54 -6.49 -23.94
CA PRO A 129 -2.06 -5.17 -24.30
C PRO A 129 -1.43 -4.48 -23.07
N PRO A 130 -0.48 -3.55 -23.26
CA PRO A 130 0.18 -2.87 -22.16
C PRO A 130 -0.82 -2.11 -21.29
N LEU A 131 -0.75 -2.34 -19.98
CA LEU A 131 -1.68 -1.86 -18.96
C LEU A 131 -1.45 -0.37 -18.66
N ARG A 132 -2.10 0.54 -19.41
CA ARG A 132 -2.32 1.93 -19.00
C ARG A 132 -3.60 2.00 -18.16
N THR A 133 -3.49 2.19 -16.85
CA THR A 133 -4.66 2.50 -16.00
C THR A 133 -5.07 3.96 -16.24
N ARG A 134 -6.14 4.16 -17.02
CA ARG A 134 -6.76 5.49 -17.20
C ARG A 134 -7.65 5.80 -16.00
N SER A 135 -7.39 6.91 -15.30
CA SER A 135 -8.29 7.43 -14.27
C SER A 135 -9.48 8.17 -14.91
N HIS A 136 -10.69 7.84 -14.47
CA HIS A 136 -11.95 8.38 -15.00
C HIS A 136 -12.50 9.58 -14.20
N SER A 137 -11.67 10.49 -13.68
CA SER A 137 -12.20 11.78 -13.16
C SER A 137 -12.24 12.87 -14.25
N LYS A 138 -11.44 12.73 -15.30
CA LYS A 138 -11.47 13.58 -16.50
C LYS A 138 -11.74 12.82 -17.80
N SER A 139 -11.85 11.49 -17.76
CA SER A 139 -11.82 10.66 -18.98
C SER A 139 -12.97 10.90 -19.95
N LEU A 140 -14.19 11.20 -19.50
CA LEU A 140 -15.32 11.37 -20.42
C LEU A 140 -15.40 12.81 -20.94
N SER A 141 -15.14 13.79 -20.08
CA SER A 141 -14.97 15.19 -20.49
C SER A 141 -13.76 15.36 -21.41
N ASP A 142 -12.60 14.78 -21.10
CA ASP A 142 -11.41 14.81 -21.94
C ASP A 142 -11.63 14.03 -23.24
N PHE A 143 -12.36 12.91 -23.21
CA PHE A 143 -12.77 12.19 -24.43
C PHE A 143 -13.71 13.02 -25.31
N LEU A 144 -14.65 13.75 -24.71
CA LEU A 144 -15.52 14.68 -25.43
C LEU A 144 -14.73 15.90 -25.95
N LEU A 145 -13.79 16.43 -25.15
CA LEU A 145 -12.91 17.55 -25.51
C LEU A 145 -11.84 17.15 -26.56
N LEU A 146 -11.49 15.86 -26.66
CA LEU A 146 -10.60 15.32 -27.70
C LEU A 146 -11.19 15.44 -29.11
N THR A 147 -12.52 15.62 -29.23
CA THR A 147 -13.17 15.92 -30.52
C THR A 147 -13.04 17.38 -30.92
N GLU A 148 -12.73 18.29 -29.99
CA GLU A 148 -12.34 19.65 -30.27
C GLU A 148 -10.87 19.71 -30.69
N LYS A 149 -10.58 19.31 -31.93
CA LYS A 149 -9.31 19.67 -32.57
C LYS A 149 -9.13 21.18 -32.47
N LYS A 150 -8.17 21.62 -31.65
CA LYS A 150 -7.54 22.95 -31.56
C LYS A 150 -7.96 23.90 -32.69
N LYS A 151 -9.12 24.56 -32.57
CA LYS A 151 -9.31 25.87 -33.20
C LYS A 151 -8.50 26.84 -32.35
N LYS A 152 -7.47 27.46 -32.94
CA LYS A 152 -6.77 28.57 -32.31
C LYS A 152 -7.83 29.59 -31.85
N PRO A 153 -7.88 29.98 -30.56
CA PRO A 153 -8.75 31.07 -30.17
C PRO A 153 -8.29 32.34 -30.90
N SER A 154 -9.17 32.88 -31.75
CA SER A 154 -9.07 34.24 -32.23
C SER A 154 -9.06 35.17 -31.04
N ALA A 155 -8.13 36.12 -31.05
CA ALA A 155 -7.89 37.10 -30.00
C ALA A 155 -9.19 37.74 -29.50
N LEU A 156 -9.60 37.38 -28.28
CA LEU A 156 -10.48 38.16 -27.42
C LEU A 156 -9.77 38.25 -26.08
N ASN A 157 -9.05 39.35 -25.90
CA ASN A 157 -8.43 39.74 -24.65
C ASN A 157 -9.53 40.02 -23.62
N ILE A 158 -9.88 39.03 -22.81
CA ILE A 158 -10.46 39.28 -21.50
C ILE A 158 -9.30 39.30 -20.52
N THR A 159 -8.80 40.51 -20.29
CA THR A 159 -7.80 40.85 -19.28
C THR A 159 -8.45 40.68 -17.90
N LEU A 160 -8.52 39.44 -17.40
CA LEU A 160 -8.75 39.20 -15.99
C LEU A 160 -7.38 39.20 -15.30
N LEU A 161 -7.05 40.35 -14.73
CA LEU A 161 -5.92 40.57 -13.86
C LEU A 161 -6.06 39.68 -12.61
N THR A 162 -5.53 38.47 -12.68
CA THR A 162 -5.04 37.79 -11.47
C THR A 162 -3.53 37.82 -11.53
N GLU A 163 -2.94 38.79 -10.85
CA GLU A 163 -1.50 38.81 -10.59
C GLU A 163 -1.09 37.44 -10.01
N PRO A 164 -0.11 36.73 -10.58
CA PRO A 164 0.42 35.54 -9.94
C PRO A 164 1.24 36.02 -8.75
N LYS A 165 0.63 36.08 -7.56
CA LYS A 165 1.41 36.12 -6.32
C LYS A 165 2.36 34.94 -6.39
N LYS A 166 3.68 35.21 -6.48
CA LYS A 166 4.73 34.20 -6.34
C LYS A 166 4.59 33.59 -4.95
N LYS A 167 3.73 32.60 -4.82
CA LYS A 167 3.68 31.74 -3.65
C LYS A 167 5.00 30.99 -3.63
N ASN A 168 5.68 31.02 -2.49
CA ASN A 168 6.86 30.18 -2.29
C ASN A 168 6.37 28.73 -2.21
N ILE A 169 6.44 28.00 -3.33
CA ILE A 169 5.98 26.62 -3.48
C ILE A 169 6.69 25.75 -2.44
N LYS A 170 7.99 25.98 -2.21
CA LYS A 170 8.76 25.29 -1.16
C LYS A 170 8.13 25.41 0.24
N ASN A 171 7.54 26.56 0.60
CA ASN A 171 6.87 26.73 1.89
C ASN A 171 5.54 25.97 1.96
N GLU A 172 4.78 25.91 0.86
CA GLU A 172 3.54 25.13 0.78
C GLU A 172 3.81 23.62 0.87
N ILE A 173 4.88 23.14 0.22
CA ILE A 173 5.37 21.76 0.35
C ILE A 173 5.78 21.48 1.79
N GLN A 174 6.58 22.33 2.42
CA GLN A 174 6.99 22.15 3.81
C GLN A 174 5.81 22.10 4.78
N LYS A 175 4.80 22.96 4.59
CA LYS A 175 3.56 22.92 5.37
C LYS A 175 2.85 21.58 5.21
N SER A 176 2.63 21.15 3.96
CA SER A 176 2.00 19.86 3.65
C SER A 176 2.79 18.69 4.23
N MET A 177 4.13 18.81 4.31
CA MET A 177 4.96 17.78 4.90
C MET A 177 4.82 17.66 6.42
N ILE A 178 4.57 18.79 7.11
CA ILE A 178 4.28 18.83 8.53
C ILE A 178 2.93 18.15 8.79
N ASP A 179 1.91 18.45 7.98
CA ASP A 179 0.58 17.84 8.10
C ASP A 179 0.67 16.29 8.03
N VAL A 180 1.44 15.75 7.09
CA VAL A 180 1.67 14.29 6.97
C VAL A 180 2.48 13.74 8.16
N GLU A 181 3.43 14.51 8.69
CA GLU A 181 4.22 14.10 9.85
C GLU A 181 3.34 14.01 11.12
N GLU A 182 2.42 14.95 11.30
CA GLU A 182 1.42 14.93 12.37
C GLU A 182 0.45 13.76 12.20
N GLU A 183 -0.05 13.53 10.98
CA GLU A 183 -0.91 12.38 10.67
C GLU A 183 -0.22 11.05 11.03
N LEU A 184 1.06 10.87 10.68
CA LEU A 184 1.81 9.67 11.05
C LEU A 184 1.87 9.50 12.57
N LYS A 185 2.16 10.57 13.32
CA LYS A 185 2.29 10.52 14.79
C LYS A 185 0.97 10.15 15.47
N PHE A 186 -0.14 10.74 15.03
CA PHE A 186 -1.46 10.56 15.63
C PHE A 186 -2.26 9.38 15.05
N THR A 187 -1.69 8.61 14.12
CA THR A 187 -2.36 7.48 13.47
C THR A 187 -2.96 6.50 14.48
N TYR A 188 -2.20 6.12 15.50
CA TYR A 188 -2.63 5.13 16.49
C TYR A 188 -3.72 5.67 17.43
N ASP A 189 -3.58 6.91 17.88
CA ASP A 189 -4.53 7.56 18.78
C ASP A 189 -5.89 7.70 18.08
N ALA A 190 -5.89 8.19 16.83
CA ALA A 190 -7.10 8.39 16.04
C ALA A 190 -7.85 7.07 15.75
N ILE A 191 -7.13 5.96 15.51
CA ILE A 191 -7.74 4.65 15.34
C ILE A 191 -8.29 4.12 16.67
N SER A 192 -7.57 4.36 17.77
CA SER A 192 -7.97 3.89 19.10
C SER A 192 -9.26 4.57 19.60
N GLU A 193 -9.42 5.87 19.33
CA GLU A 193 -10.64 6.63 19.66
C GLU A 193 -11.88 6.06 18.94
N GLN A 194 -11.74 5.69 17.66
CA GLN A 194 -12.80 5.04 16.88
C GLN A 194 -13.17 3.65 17.41
N GLY A 195 -12.29 3.01 18.19
CA GLY A 195 -12.52 1.70 18.81
C GLY A 195 -13.78 1.61 19.66
N ILE A 196 -14.20 2.73 20.27
CA ILE A 196 -15.36 2.78 21.18
C ILE A 196 -16.66 2.48 20.44
N ASP A 197 -16.77 2.86 19.17
CA ASP A 197 -17.97 2.62 18.36
C ASP A 197 -18.01 1.20 17.80
N LEU A 198 -16.86 0.54 17.69
CA LEU A 198 -16.70 -0.77 17.07
C LEU A 198 -16.91 -1.94 18.03
N ILE A 199 -16.50 -1.78 19.29
CA ILE A 199 -16.48 -2.86 20.27
C ILE A 199 -17.51 -2.59 21.37
N HIS A 200 -18.40 -3.54 21.59
CA HIS A 200 -19.39 -3.48 22.65
C HIS A 200 -19.00 -4.35 23.86
N ALA A 201 -19.74 -4.16 24.96
CA ALA A 201 -19.49 -4.90 26.19
C ALA A 201 -19.88 -6.38 26.01
N ASN A 202 -19.11 -7.28 26.62
CA ASN A 202 -19.27 -8.74 26.60
C ASN A 202 -19.19 -9.37 25.20
N GLU A 203 -18.54 -8.71 24.24
CA GLU A 203 -18.22 -9.33 22.95
C GLU A 203 -16.97 -10.20 23.04
N ILE A 204 -16.92 -11.23 22.20
CA ILE A 204 -15.75 -12.07 21.97
C ILE A 204 -15.15 -11.67 20.62
N ILE A 205 -13.95 -11.10 20.66
CA ILE A 205 -13.24 -10.60 19.48
C ILE A 205 -12.13 -11.58 19.12
N LEU A 206 -12.01 -11.95 17.85
CA LEU A 206 -10.89 -12.74 17.34
C LEU A 206 -9.86 -11.84 16.66
N THR A 207 -8.59 -11.95 17.07
CA THR A 207 -7.44 -11.31 16.42
C THR A 207 -6.43 -12.37 15.97
N PHE A 208 -5.64 -12.02 14.96
CA PHE A 208 -4.62 -12.90 14.38
C PHE A 208 -3.23 -12.29 14.54
N GLY A 209 -2.28 -13.05 15.07
CA GLY A 209 -0.89 -12.61 15.23
C GLY A 209 -0.72 -11.40 16.16
N TYR A 210 0.36 -10.64 15.95
CA TYR A 210 0.65 -9.41 16.68
C TYR A 210 0.43 -8.17 15.83
N SER A 211 -0.46 -7.28 16.30
CA SER A 211 -0.64 -5.94 15.74
C SER A 211 -0.57 -4.89 16.82
N LYS A 212 0.31 -3.91 16.65
CA LYS A 212 0.44 -2.78 17.57
C LYS A 212 -0.82 -1.90 17.56
N ILE A 213 -1.39 -1.65 16.37
CA ILE A 213 -2.61 -0.84 16.22
C ILE A 213 -3.78 -1.48 16.98
N ALA A 214 -3.94 -2.81 16.84
CA ALA A 214 -4.99 -3.54 17.54
C ALA A 214 -4.79 -3.51 19.06
N LEU A 215 -3.54 -3.64 19.53
CA LEU A 215 -3.23 -3.61 20.96
C LEU A 215 -3.61 -2.27 21.61
N GLU A 216 -3.25 -1.15 20.97
CA GLU A 216 -3.56 0.19 21.48
C GLU A 216 -5.07 0.48 21.43
N LEU A 217 -5.75 0.03 20.38
CA LEU A 217 -7.21 0.09 20.29
C LEU A 217 -7.89 -0.70 21.42
N PHE A 218 -7.48 -1.95 21.67
CA PHE A 218 -8.04 -2.75 22.75
C PHE A 218 -7.76 -2.14 24.12
N GLN A 219 -6.58 -1.56 24.31
CA GLN A 219 -6.22 -0.86 25.55
C GLN A 219 -7.15 0.33 25.82
N GLU A 220 -7.45 1.15 24.81
CA GLU A 220 -8.30 2.32 24.97
C GLU A 220 -9.74 1.93 25.27
N VAL A 221 -10.29 0.99 24.49
CA VAL A 221 -11.67 0.51 24.68
C VAL A 221 -11.84 -0.17 26.05
N TYR A 222 -10.84 -0.92 26.52
CA TYR A 222 -10.96 -1.67 27.78
C TYR A 222 -11.05 -0.79 29.04
N LYS A 223 -10.68 0.50 28.92
CA LYS A 223 -10.91 1.50 29.97
C LYS A 223 -12.40 1.78 30.18
N THR A 224 -13.19 1.69 29.10
CA THR A 224 -14.62 2.02 29.11
C THR A 224 -15.51 0.79 29.17
N ARG A 225 -15.18 -0.29 28.44
CA ARG A 225 -16.00 -1.49 28.28
C ARG A 225 -15.20 -2.77 28.53
N LYS A 226 -15.86 -3.81 29.04
CA LYS A 226 -15.24 -5.13 29.26
C LYS A 226 -15.65 -6.07 28.13
N PHE A 227 -14.67 -6.77 27.56
CA PHE A 227 -14.83 -7.74 26.47
C PHE A 227 -13.72 -8.80 26.57
N GLU A 228 -13.82 -9.88 25.80
CA GLU A 228 -12.84 -10.97 25.73
C GLU A 228 -12.16 -10.98 24.36
N VAL A 229 -10.86 -11.27 24.33
CA VAL A 229 -10.08 -11.37 23.08
C VAL A 229 -9.53 -12.78 22.91
N VAL A 230 -9.89 -13.42 21.80
CA VAL A 230 -9.29 -14.65 21.33
C VAL A 230 -8.14 -14.30 20.38
N VAL A 231 -6.94 -14.82 20.65
CA VAL A 231 -5.73 -14.56 19.86
C VAL A 231 -5.30 -15.86 19.18
N ALA A 232 -5.22 -15.85 17.85
CA ALA A 232 -4.58 -16.92 17.08
C ALA A 232 -3.06 -16.73 17.02
N GLU A 233 -2.30 -17.81 17.16
CA GLU A 233 -0.85 -17.77 17.34
C GLU A 233 -0.05 -17.33 16.10
N SER A 234 -0.56 -17.55 14.89
CA SER A 234 0.12 -17.28 13.60
C SER A 234 1.42 -18.09 13.45
N SER A 235 1.28 -19.41 13.36
CA SER A 235 2.36 -20.32 12.96
C SER A 235 2.77 -20.01 11.51
N PRO A 236 4.09 -19.92 11.18
CA PRO A 236 5.26 -20.33 11.96
C PRO A 236 5.96 -19.21 12.74
N ASN A 237 5.54 -17.95 12.60
CA ASN A 237 6.18 -16.81 13.29
C ASN A 237 5.81 -16.71 14.78
N TYR A 238 4.70 -17.34 15.18
CA TYR A 238 4.20 -17.39 16.55
C TYR A 238 4.05 -16.00 17.20
N SER A 239 3.73 -15.00 16.37
CA SER A 239 3.63 -13.60 16.80
C SER A 239 2.49 -13.38 17.79
N GLY A 240 1.44 -14.21 17.75
CA GLY A 240 0.29 -14.13 18.65
C GLY A 240 0.63 -14.31 20.13
N TYR A 241 1.69 -15.06 20.49
CA TYR A 241 2.12 -15.15 21.90
C TYR A 241 2.50 -13.77 22.46
N LYS A 242 3.18 -12.94 21.66
CA LYS A 242 3.55 -11.58 22.05
C LYS A 242 2.30 -10.73 22.32
N MET A 243 1.26 -10.88 21.50
CA MET A 243 -0.02 -10.19 21.67
C MET A 243 -0.74 -10.64 22.93
N ALA A 244 -0.85 -11.95 23.15
CA ALA A 244 -1.48 -12.53 24.34
C ALA A 244 -0.78 -12.06 25.63
N VAL A 245 0.55 -12.06 25.65
CA VAL A 245 1.33 -11.54 26.79
C VAL A 245 1.08 -10.04 27.01
N ALA A 246 1.01 -9.25 25.95
CA ALA A 246 0.75 -7.81 26.05
C ALA A 246 -0.66 -7.52 26.60
N LEU A 247 -1.68 -8.22 26.12
CA LEU A 247 -3.06 -8.08 26.60
C LEU A 247 -3.23 -8.59 28.04
N SER A 248 -2.55 -9.69 28.40
CA SER A 248 -2.54 -10.21 29.77
C SER A 248 -1.96 -9.20 30.77
N LYS A 249 -0.88 -8.48 30.40
CA LYS A 249 -0.33 -7.38 31.22
C LYS A 249 -1.34 -6.24 31.42
N LEU A 250 -2.20 -6.00 30.44
CA LEU A 250 -3.29 -5.02 30.51
C LEU A 250 -4.53 -5.54 31.26
N LYS A 251 -4.51 -6.80 31.75
CA LYS A 251 -5.61 -7.48 32.45
C LYS A 251 -6.86 -7.66 31.60
N ILE A 252 -6.70 -7.73 30.28
CA ILE A 252 -7.79 -8.05 29.36
C ILE A 252 -7.95 -9.59 29.35
N PRO A 253 -9.18 -10.13 29.47
CA PRO A 253 -9.41 -11.57 29.34
C PRO A 253 -8.97 -12.03 27.96
N THR A 254 -7.96 -12.90 27.91
CA THR A 254 -7.40 -13.39 26.65
C THR A 254 -7.32 -14.89 26.59
N THR A 255 -7.79 -15.44 25.48
CA THR A 255 -7.72 -16.87 25.17
C THR A 255 -6.80 -17.06 23.97
N LEU A 256 -5.74 -17.85 24.11
CA LEU A 256 -4.84 -18.17 23.01
C LEU A 256 -5.29 -19.47 22.33
N ILE A 257 -5.32 -19.47 21.00
CA ILE A 257 -5.68 -20.63 20.18
C ILE A 257 -4.61 -20.92 19.12
N ASN A 258 -4.56 -22.18 18.67
CA ASN A 258 -3.83 -22.56 17.46
C ASN A 258 -4.63 -22.14 16.22
N ASP A 259 -3.94 -21.86 15.11
CA ASP A 259 -4.55 -21.49 13.84
C ASP A 259 -5.52 -22.57 13.32
N SER A 260 -5.27 -23.85 13.60
CA SER A 260 -6.17 -24.96 13.25
C SER A 260 -7.51 -24.91 13.98
N ALA A 261 -7.58 -24.25 15.14
CA ALA A 261 -8.77 -24.11 15.95
C ALA A 261 -9.65 -22.89 15.54
N ILE A 262 -9.18 -22.05 14.60
CA ILE A 262 -9.88 -20.83 14.16
C ILE A 262 -11.31 -21.15 13.72
N PHE A 263 -11.50 -22.17 12.88
CA PHE A 263 -12.83 -22.52 12.37
C PHE A 263 -13.76 -23.06 13.48
N SER A 264 -13.20 -23.75 14.48
CA SER A 264 -13.99 -24.30 15.59
C SER A 264 -14.51 -23.22 16.53
N ILE A 265 -13.68 -22.22 16.85
CA ILE A 265 -14.06 -21.14 17.76
C ILE A 265 -14.94 -20.09 17.09
N MET A 266 -14.92 -19.99 15.76
CA MET A 266 -15.61 -18.94 15.00
C MET A 266 -17.11 -18.85 15.33
N SER A 267 -17.76 -19.97 15.65
CA SER A 267 -19.17 -20.01 16.08
C SER A 267 -19.49 -19.24 17.37
N LYS A 268 -18.49 -18.93 18.19
CA LYS A 268 -18.63 -18.19 19.45
C LYS A 268 -18.16 -16.74 19.35
N VAL A 269 -17.43 -16.39 18.29
CA VAL A 269 -16.85 -15.06 18.09
C VAL A 269 -17.91 -14.13 17.51
N ASN A 270 -17.92 -12.87 17.93
CA ASN A 270 -18.84 -11.85 17.43
C ASN A 270 -18.25 -11.06 16.26
N SER A 271 -16.95 -10.76 16.33
CA SER A 271 -16.26 -9.95 15.33
C SER A 271 -14.79 -10.34 15.20
N VAL A 272 -14.24 -10.11 14.01
CA VAL A 272 -12.83 -10.34 13.72
C VAL A 272 -12.17 -8.98 13.52
N ILE A 273 -11.19 -8.65 14.35
CA ILE A 273 -10.43 -7.39 14.26
C ILE A 273 -8.96 -7.74 14.07
N VAL A 274 -8.39 -7.32 12.94
CA VAL A 274 -7.02 -7.68 12.57
C VAL A 274 -6.24 -6.46 12.09
N GLY A 275 -4.93 -6.47 12.37
CA GLY A 275 -4.00 -5.59 11.67
C GLY A 275 -3.65 -6.15 10.31
N THR A 276 -3.20 -5.28 9.42
CA THR A 276 -2.63 -5.67 8.13
C THR A 276 -1.22 -5.12 7.99
N ARG A 277 -0.43 -5.71 7.08
CA ARG A 277 0.88 -5.14 6.74
C ARG A 277 0.73 -4.04 5.68
N PHE A 278 0.01 -4.32 4.60
CA PHE A 278 -0.30 -3.36 3.54
C PHE A 278 -1.70 -3.56 2.97
N VAL A 279 -2.33 -2.45 2.56
CA VAL A 279 -3.59 -2.45 1.81
C VAL A 279 -3.28 -2.10 0.36
N MET A 280 -3.81 -2.87 -0.57
CA MET A 280 -3.60 -2.69 -2.01
C MET A 280 -4.66 -1.79 -2.64
N ALA A 281 -4.42 -1.31 -3.86
CA ALA A 281 -5.31 -0.35 -4.52
C ALA A 281 -6.72 -0.89 -4.81
N ASN A 282 -6.85 -2.20 -4.95
CA ASN A 282 -8.13 -2.89 -5.12
C ASN A 282 -8.88 -3.14 -3.80
N GLY A 283 -8.30 -2.75 -2.67
CA GLY A 283 -8.81 -3.04 -1.33
C GLY A 283 -8.42 -4.43 -0.80
N GLY A 284 -7.57 -5.17 -1.51
CA GLY A 284 -7.00 -6.42 -1.00
C GLY A 284 -5.91 -6.15 0.05
N LEU A 285 -5.52 -7.19 0.79
CA LEU A 285 -4.53 -7.08 1.87
C LEU A 285 -3.34 -7.96 1.61
N ILE A 286 -2.18 -7.46 2.03
CA ILE A 286 -1.00 -8.27 2.27
C ILE A 286 -0.82 -8.32 3.79
N ALA A 287 -0.90 -9.52 4.35
CA ALA A 287 -0.81 -9.74 5.80
C ALA A 287 -0.02 -11.01 6.11
N ASP A 288 0.15 -11.31 7.40
CA ASP A 288 0.83 -12.52 7.84
C ASP A 288 0.10 -13.78 7.35
N ILE A 289 0.89 -14.82 7.07
CA ILE A 289 0.40 -16.12 6.62
C ILE A 289 -0.69 -16.67 7.54
N GLY A 290 -1.75 -17.24 6.95
CA GLY A 290 -2.89 -17.79 7.68
C GLY A 290 -4.07 -16.82 7.84
N LEU A 291 -3.86 -15.51 7.64
CA LEU A 291 -4.96 -14.54 7.72
C LEU A 291 -6.06 -14.79 6.67
N HIS A 292 -5.69 -15.27 5.48
CA HIS A 292 -6.66 -15.61 4.44
C HIS A 292 -7.64 -16.71 4.90
N ASN A 293 -7.14 -17.74 5.59
CA ASN A 293 -7.98 -18.81 6.14
C ASN A 293 -8.95 -18.28 7.18
N LEU A 294 -8.49 -17.36 8.02
CA LEU A 294 -9.32 -16.70 9.01
C LEU A 294 -10.39 -15.81 8.37
N ALA A 295 -10.06 -15.11 7.27
CA ALA A 295 -11.02 -14.32 6.49
C ALA A 295 -12.08 -15.18 5.81
N ILE A 296 -11.70 -16.33 5.24
CA ILE A 296 -12.67 -17.31 4.69
C ILE A 296 -13.59 -17.82 5.80
N ALA A 297 -13.02 -18.22 6.94
CA ALA A 297 -13.81 -18.72 8.06
C ALA A 297 -14.80 -17.66 8.57
N ALA A 298 -14.36 -16.41 8.70
CA ALA A 298 -15.23 -15.30 9.09
C ALA A 298 -16.38 -15.10 8.10
N ASN A 299 -16.09 -15.14 6.79
CA ASN A 299 -17.09 -15.01 5.74
C ASN A 299 -18.12 -16.15 5.75
N VAL A 300 -17.68 -17.40 5.94
CA VAL A 300 -18.58 -18.57 6.07
C VAL A 300 -19.51 -18.43 7.27
N HIS A 301 -19.01 -17.90 8.39
CA HIS A 301 -19.79 -17.64 9.59
C HIS A 301 -20.51 -16.28 9.58
N SER A 302 -20.46 -15.53 8.47
CA SER A 302 -21.07 -14.21 8.32
C SER A 302 -20.67 -13.21 9.42
N LEU A 303 -19.44 -13.31 9.91
CA LEU A 303 -18.90 -12.39 10.91
C LEU A 303 -18.26 -11.17 10.23
N PRO A 304 -18.37 -9.97 10.84
CA PRO A 304 -17.70 -8.79 10.33
C PRO A 304 -16.18 -8.96 10.43
N PHE A 305 -15.50 -8.87 9.29
CA PHE A 305 -14.05 -8.86 9.18
C PHE A 305 -13.56 -7.42 9.07
N ILE A 306 -13.00 -6.92 10.17
CA ILE A 306 -12.61 -5.53 10.39
C ILE A 306 -11.08 -5.42 10.35
N VAL A 307 -10.58 -4.51 9.53
CA VAL A 307 -9.15 -4.36 9.28
C VAL A 307 -8.67 -2.98 9.70
N LEU A 308 -7.68 -2.96 10.59
CA LEU A 308 -7.03 -1.75 11.07
C LEU A 308 -5.79 -1.47 10.23
N PHE A 309 -5.70 -0.28 9.64
CA PHE A 309 -4.49 0.14 8.93
C PHE A 309 -4.25 1.65 9.03
N GLY A 310 -2.99 2.04 9.04
CA GLY A 310 -2.59 3.44 8.91
C GLY A 310 -2.49 3.86 7.44
N ASN A 311 -2.78 5.12 7.11
CA ASN A 311 -2.68 5.64 5.74
C ASN A 311 -1.33 5.36 5.05
N TYR A 312 -0.23 5.28 5.81
CA TYR A 312 1.11 4.94 5.29
C TYR A 312 1.22 3.50 4.75
N GLN A 313 0.32 2.61 5.16
CA GLN A 313 0.25 1.21 4.71
C GLN A 313 -0.54 1.06 3.41
N LEU A 314 -1.29 2.08 3.00
CA LEU A 314 -2.05 2.05 1.75
C LEU A 314 -1.10 2.18 0.56
N SER A 315 -1.13 1.18 -0.31
CA SER A 315 -0.28 1.07 -1.49
C SER A 315 -1.09 1.20 -2.78
N PRO A 316 -0.61 1.97 -3.77
CA PRO A 316 -1.28 2.10 -5.06
C PRO A 316 -1.04 0.88 -5.98
N PHE A 317 -0.30 -0.13 -5.54
CA PHE A 317 -0.06 -1.33 -6.33
C PHE A 317 -1.30 -2.23 -6.43
N PHE A 318 -1.42 -2.92 -7.56
CA PHE A 318 -2.45 -3.91 -7.81
C PHE A 318 -1.86 -5.32 -7.74
N PRO A 319 -2.52 -6.28 -7.06
CA PRO A 319 -2.07 -7.65 -7.00
C PRO A 319 -2.43 -8.38 -8.30
N TYR A 320 -1.47 -8.46 -9.21
CA TYR A 320 -1.63 -9.26 -10.44
C TYR A 320 -1.35 -10.74 -10.20
N ASP A 321 -0.43 -11.02 -9.28
CA ASP A 321 0.05 -12.36 -8.97
C ASP A 321 0.31 -12.46 -7.47
N GLN A 322 -0.14 -13.55 -6.84
CA GLN A 322 -0.06 -13.76 -5.40
C GLN A 322 1.38 -14.04 -4.95
N ASP A 323 2.14 -14.73 -5.78
CA ASP A 323 3.54 -15.07 -5.49
C ASP A 323 4.46 -13.85 -5.50
N THR A 324 4.11 -12.84 -6.31
CA THR A 324 4.90 -11.60 -6.42
C THR A 324 5.02 -10.83 -5.10
N PHE A 325 4.05 -10.97 -4.19
CA PHE A 325 4.02 -10.25 -2.91
C PHE A 325 4.43 -11.10 -1.71
N ASN A 326 4.78 -12.36 -1.94
CA ASN A 326 5.19 -13.27 -0.88
C ASN A 326 6.72 -13.33 -0.73
N ILE A 327 7.18 -13.55 0.51
CA ILE A 327 8.58 -13.82 0.83
C ILE A 327 8.69 -15.26 1.29
N MET A 328 9.59 -16.00 0.68
CA MET A 328 9.98 -17.32 1.16
C MET A 328 11.01 -17.16 2.28
N ARG A 329 10.65 -17.55 3.51
CA ARG A 329 11.55 -17.59 4.67
C ARG A 329 12.31 -18.91 4.74
N SER A 330 13.26 -18.99 5.68
CA SER A 330 13.99 -20.22 5.92
C SER A 330 13.03 -21.33 6.37
N PRO A 331 13.14 -22.55 5.83
CA PRO A 331 12.46 -23.73 6.34
C PRO A 331 12.73 -24.04 7.83
N ASP A 332 13.82 -23.51 8.39
CA ASP A 332 14.22 -23.69 9.79
C ASP A 332 13.17 -23.20 10.80
N GLU A 333 12.24 -22.34 10.39
CA GLU A 333 11.14 -21.87 11.25
C GLU A 333 10.00 -22.88 11.39
N ILE A 334 9.93 -23.86 10.47
CA ILE A 334 8.92 -24.91 10.46
C ILE A 334 9.40 -26.14 11.25
N PHE A 335 10.68 -26.46 11.14
CA PHE A 335 11.27 -27.66 11.76
C PHE A 335 12.36 -27.29 12.77
N ASP A 336 12.37 -27.98 13.90
CA ASP A 336 13.52 -27.95 14.80
C ASP A 336 14.75 -28.55 14.11
N GLN A 337 15.92 -27.96 14.35
CA GLN A 337 17.19 -28.39 13.73
C GLN A 337 17.51 -29.88 13.96
N SER A 338 17.01 -30.48 15.04
CA SER A 338 17.17 -31.90 15.35
C SER A 338 16.42 -32.83 14.38
N GLU A 339 15.24 -32.41 13.93
CA GLU A 339 14.40 -33.19 13.01
C GLU A 339 14.81 -32.99 11.53
N MET A 340 15.51 -31.88 11.24
CA MET A 340 15.93 -31.52 9.89
C MET A 340 16.88 -32.55 9.26
N THR A 341 17.76 -33.17 10.06
CA THR A 341 18.72 -34.20 9.59
C THR A 341 18.04 -35.44 8.99
N ASN A 342 16.81 -35.76 9.40
CA ASN A 342 16.08 -36.93 8.91
C ASN A 342 15.21 -36.62 7.68
N LEU A 343 14.76 -35.37 7.52
CA LEU A 343 13.84 -34.95 6.44
C LEU A 343 14.57 -34.43 5.18
N SER A 344 15.83 -34.01 5.30
CA SER A 344 16.50 -33.12 4.33
C SER A 344 16.79 -33.71 2.95
N GLU A 345 16.75 -35.03 2.74
CA GLU A 345 17.13 -35.61 1.44
C GLU A 345 15.99 -35.69 0.42
N LYS A 346 14.70 -35.64 0.84
CA LYS A 346 13.55 -35.84 -0.07
C LYS A 346 12.36 -34.91 0.14
N VAL A 347 12.36 -34.06 1.16
CA VAL A 347 11.21 -33.18 1.46
C VAL A 347 11.50 -31.77 0.94
N HIS A 348 10.64 -31.30 0.03
CA HIS A 348 10.67 -29.90 -0.39
C HIS A 348 9.81 -29.06 0.58
N THR A 349 10.44 -28.12 1.27
CA THR A 349 9.78 -27.28 2.28
C THR A 349 9.62 -25.86 1.78
N ILE A 350 8.42 -25.33 1.92
CA ILE A 350 8.01 -24.00 1.47
C ILE A 350 7.48 -23.25 2.70
N ASN A 351 8.12 -22.13 3.06
CA ASN A 351 7.72 -21.28 4.18
C ASN A 351 7.35 -19.86 3.69
N PRO A 352 6.09 -19.61 3.30
CA PRO A 352 5.65 -18.28 2.92
C PRO A 352 5.45 -17.39 4.16
N GLN A 353 5.94 -16.15 4.10
CA GLN A 353 5.77 -15.19 5.20
C GLN A 353 4.40 -14.51 5.18
N PHE A 354 3.94 -14.15 3.98
CA PHE A 354 2.77 -13.32 3.78
C PHE A 354 1.72 -14.05 2.96
N ASP A 355 0.50 -13.58 3.07
CA ASP A 355 -0.62 -14.05 2.28
C ASP A 355 -1.45 -12.86 1.78
N TYR A 356 -2.15 -13.10 0.68
CA TYR A 356 -3.01 -12.13 0.05
C TYR A 356 -4.48 -12.40 0.39
N VAL A 357 -5.14 -11.44 1.04
CA VAL A 357 -6.58 -11.52 1.33
C VAL A 357 -7.35 -10.69 0.30
N PRO A 358 -8.28 -11.30 -0.47
CA PRO A 358 -9.05 -10.56 -1.46
C PRO A 358 -10.04 -9.59 -0.79
N PRO A 359 -10.35 -8.45 -1.46
CA PRO A 359 -11.24 -7.43 -0.91
C PRO A 359 -12.66 -7.94 -0.58
N ASN A 360 -13.11 -9.00 -1.25
CA ASN A 360 -14.46 -9.53 -1.09
C ASN A 360 -14.72 -10.16 0.29
N LEU A 361 -13.68 -10.55 1.02
CA LEU A 361 -13.79 -11.13 2.36
C LEU A 361 -13.79 -10.06 3.47
N ILE A 362 -13.52 -8.81 3.12
CA ILE A 362 -13.34 -7.72 4.07
C ILE A 362 -14.65 -6.96 4.20
N THR A 363 -15.08 -6.72 5.44
CA THR A 363 -16.33 -6.00 5.70
C THR A 363 -16.08 -4.51 5.87
N LEU A 364 -15.09 -4.15 6.69
CA LEU A 364 -14.83 -2.77 7.07
C LEU A 364 -13.33 -2.51 7.24
N PHE A 365 -12.90 -1.36 6.76
CA PHE A 365 -11.60 -0.80 7.02
C PHE A 365 -11.69 0.33 8.03
N ILE A 366 -10.73 0.42 8.93
CA ILE A 366 -10.59 1.58 9.82
C ILE A 366 -9.22 2.16 9.58
N ASN A 367 -9.24 3.42 9.16
CA ASN A 367 -8.05 4.23 8.97
C ASN A 367 -8.01 5.38 10.01
N ASN A 368 -7.03 6.25 9.85
CA ASN A 368 -6.79 7.41 10.70
C ASN A 368 -7.99 8.39 10.74
N GLU A 369 -8.84 8.40 9.72
CA GLU A 369 -9.90 9.39 9.55
C GLU A 369 -11.27 8.83 9.96
N ASN A 370 -11.63 7.64 9.44
CA ASN A 370 -12.94 7.02 9.62
C ASN A 370 -12.98 5.54 9.17
N GLY A 371 -14.10 4.90 9.50
CA GLY A 371 -14.49 3.61 8.93
C GLY A 371 -14.85 3.73 7.44
N GLN A 372 -14.27 2.87 6.60
CA GLN A 372 -14.41 2.88 5.15
C GLN A 372 -14.76 1.51 4.59
N GLN A 373 -15.55 1.48 3.52
CA GLN A 373 -15.82 0.24 2.79
C GLN A 373 -14.66 -0.11 1.85
N PRO A 374 -14.44 -1.41 1.53
CA PRO A 374 -13.40 -1.81 0.58
C PRO A 374 -13.52 -1.13 -0.79
N SER A 375 -14.75 -0.87 -1.24
CA SER A 375 -15.03 -0.15 -2.49
C SER A 375 -14.57 1.30 -2.48
N TYR A 376 -14.35 1.92 -1.32
CA TYR A 376 -13.90 3.31 -1.23
C TYR A 376 -12.37 3.45 -1.25
N ILE A 377 -11.63 2.36 -1.03
CA ILE A 377 -10.16 2.36 -0.97
C ILE A 377 -9.52 2.92 -2.25
N TYR A 378 -10.11 2.67 -3.43
CA TYR A 378 -9.59 3.23 -4.68
C TYR A 378 -9.56 4.76 -4.66
N ARG A 379 -10.56 5.39 -4.02
CA ARG A 379 -10.69 6.85 -3.97
C ARG A 379 -9.69 7.45 -2.98
N ILE A 380 -9.47 6.78 -1.85
CA ILE A 380 -8.41 7.18 -0.90
C ILE A 380 -7.05 7.12 -1.58
N SER A 381 -6.78 6.03 -2.31
CA SER A 381 -5.54 5.86 -3.06
C SER A 381 -5.34 6.98 -4.10
N GLN A 382 -6.38 7.34 -4.86
CA GLN A 382 -6.33 8.45 -5.82
C GLN A 382 -6.14 9.83 -5.19
N ASN A 383 -6.59 10.03 -3.95
CA ASN A 383 -6.39 11.28 -3.22
C ASN A 383 -4.98 11.43 -2.68
N GLN A 384 -4.26 10.31 -2.46
CA GLN A 384 -2.92 10.28 -1.86
C GLN A 384 -1.80 10.09 -2.89
N TYR A 385 -2.10 9.48 -4.04
CA TYR A 385 -1.11 9.09 -5.04
C TYR A 385 -1.48 9.55 -6.45
N SER A 386 -0.47 9.95 -7.21
CA SER A 386 -0.61 10.17 -8.66
C SER A 386 -0.58 8.85 -9.42
N THR A 387 -1.34 8.77 -10.51
CA THR A 387 -1.26 7.64 -11.45
C THR A 387 0.05 7.57 -12.23
N LYS A 388 0.88 8.64 -12.20
CA LYS A 388 2.16 8.70 -12.92
C LYS A 388 3.38 8.46 -12.00
N ASP A 389 3.16 8.42 -10.70
CA ASP A 389 4.23 8.25 -9.70
C ASP A 389 4.48 6.76 -9.39
N PHE A 390 4.01 5.86 -10.26
CA PHE A 390 4.54 4.50 -10.30
C PHE A 390 6.01 4.61 -10.70
N VAL A 391 6.87 4.56 -9.70
CA VAL A 391 8.29 4.34 -9.89
C VAL A 391 8.42 2.94 -10.50
N GLU A 392 8.28 2.86 -11.81
CA GLU A 392 8.47 1.63 -12.57
C GLU A 392 9.86 1.07 -12.27
N LYS A 393 9.90 -0.25 -12.07
CA LYS A 393 11.14 -1.00 -12.26
C LYS A 393 11.39 -0.94 -13.77
N ASP A 394 12.39 -0.15 -14.17
CA ASP A 394 12.93 -0.19 -15.53
C ASP A 394 13.39 -1.62 -15.88
#